data_AF-A0AAR5PCH5-F1
#
_entry.id   AF-A0AAR5PCH5-F1
#
_cell.length_a   1.000
_cell.length_b   1.000
_cell.length_c   1.000
_cell.angle_alpha   90.00
_cell.angle_beta   90.00
_cell.angle_gamma   90.00
#
_symmetry.space_group_name_H-M   'P 1'
#
loop_
_entity.id
_entity.type
_entity.pdbx_description
1 polymer ?
#
loop_
_entity_poly.entity_id
_entity_poly.type
_entity_poly.pdbx_seq_one_letter_code
_entity_poly.pdbx_strand_id
1 'polypeptide(L)'
;MGTSQEEIKQIRSTWANLANHALEHAGYRERIDHRSYADQGNQLQATIHEGSKVTQMRRKGIDTEISRFNDTIKQQNSQQLQNKEQQKEKTLKQGFNRVEQGFEQWKKDREVQRLELEQRQRLKLEQEQKMKQTQRIKYGR
;
A
#
# COMPACT_ATOMS: atom_id res chain seq x y z
N MET A 1 38.72 14.19 24.61
CA MET A 1 38.00 12.92 24.36
C MET A 1 36.99 13.20 23.27
N GLY A 2 37.28 12.82 22.02
CA GLY A 2 36.31 12.98 20.93
C GLY A 2 35.27 11.88 21.02
N THR A 3 33.99 12.22 20.92
CA THR A 3 32.91 11.22 20.83
C THR A 3 33.13 10.31 19.63
N SER A 4 33.09 8.99 19.85
CA SER A 4 33.19 7.98 18.81
C SER A 4 32.05 8.12 17.80
N GLN A 5 32.27 7.68 16.57
CA GLN A 5 31.23 7.63 15.54
C GLN A 5 30.01 6.82 16.00
N GLU A 6 30.22 5.81 16.83
CA GLU A 6 29.14 5.00 17.40
C GLU A 6 28.34 5.76 18.46
N GLU A 7 29.02 6.56 19.29
CA GLU A 7 28.35 7.42 20.27
C GLU A 7 27.48 8.48 19.59
N ILE A 8 27.96 9.06 18.48
CA ILE A 8 27.16 10.01 17.69
C ILE A 8 25.91 9.35 17.12
N LYS A 9 26.01 8.11 16.61
CA LYS A 9 24.84 7.36 16.13
C LYS A 9 23.83 7.13 17.26
N GLN A 10 24.30 6.74 18.45
CA GLN A 10 23.43 6.53 19.61
C GLN A 10 22.75 7.81 20.08
N ILE A 11 23.47 8.93 20.09
CA ILE A 11 22.90 10.25 20.41
C ILE A 11 21.80 10.60 19.39
N ARG A 12 22.05 10.44 18.08
CA ARG A 12 21.06 10.71 17.03
C ARG A 12 19.83 9.82 17.15
N SER A 13 20.03 8.53 17.45
CA SER A 13 18.94 7.56 17.68
C SER A 13 18.09 7.96 18.89
N THR A 14 18.73 8.23 20.02
CA THR A 14 18.05 8.65 21.26
C THR A 14 17.25 9.92 21.06
N TRP A 15 17.84 10.92 20.40
CA TRP A 15 17.16 12.17 20.08
C TRP A 15 15.95 11.96 19.16
N ALA A 16 16.08 11.15 18.11
CA ALA A 16 14.96 10.87 17.21
C ALA A 16 13.81 10.17 17.94
N ASN A 17 14.10 9.25 18.86
CA ASN A 17 13.09 8.57 19.66
C ASN A 17 12.32 9.57 20.55
N LEU A 18 13.04 10.45 21.26
CA LEU A 18 12.44 11.49 22.10
C LEU A 18 11.58 12.46 21.27
N ALA A 19 12.09 12.92 20.14
CA ALA A 19 11.36 13.82 19.24
C ALA A 19 10.10 13.16 18.67
N ASN A 20 10.18 11.89 18.27
CA ASN A 20 9.02 11.13 17.78
C ASN A 20 7.95 10.93 18.84
N HIS A 21 8.35 10.67 20.08
CA HIS A 21 7.43 10.59 21.21
C HIS A 21 6.69 11.91 21.42
N ALA A 22 7.41 13.03 21.36
CA ALA A 22 6.81 14.36 21.46
C ALA A 22 5.86 14.68 20.29
N LEU A 23 6.23 14.32 19.05
CA LEU A 23 5.37 14.47 17.87
C LEU A 23 4.07 13.68 18.03
N GLU A 24 4.15 12.44 18.50
CA GLU A 24 2.98 11.60 18.75
C GLU A 24 2.06 12.18 19.83
N HIS A 25 2.62 12.67 20.93
CA HIS A 25 1.84 13.32 22.00
C HIS A 25 1.15 14.60 21.51
N ALA A 26 1.76 15.32 20.57
CA ALA A 26 1.18 16.49 19.94
C ALA A 26 0.20 16.14 18.79
N GLY A 27 -0.01 14.86 18.49
CA GLY A 27 -0.96 14.40 17.47
C GLY A 27 -0.42 14.37 16.03
N TYR A 28 0.90 14.51 15.83
CA TYR A 28 1.53 14.43 14.52
C TYR A 28 1.82 12.98 14.11
N ARG A 29 1.58 12.68 12.82
CA ARG A 29 1.80 11.34 12.23
C ARG A 29 3.23 11.20 11.69
N GLU A 30 3.88 12.32 11.44
CA GLU A 30 5.24 12.42 10.97
C GLU A 30 6.20 11.77 11.97
N ARG A 31 7.28 11.17 11.43
CA ARG A 31 8.34 10.54 12.22
C ARG A 31 9.69 10.92 11.64
N ILE A 32 10.66 11.09 12.52
CA ILE A 32 12.05 11.38 12.23
C ILE A 32 12.83 10.07 12.28
N ASP A 33 13.58 9.78 11.22
CA ASP A 33 14.53 8.68 11.17
C ASP A 33 15.96 9.24 11.29
N HIS A 34 16.72 8.71 12.25
CA HIS A 34 18.08 9.20 12.56
C HIS A 34 19.12 8.75 11.52
N ARG A 35 18.81 7.72 10.73
CA ARG A 35 19.70 7.09 9.75
C ARG A 35 19.84 7.94 8.49
N SER A 36 20.92 7.74 7.75
CA SER A 36 21.08 8.40 6.44
C SER A 36 20.06 7.86 5.42
N TYR A 37 19.82 8.59 4.34
CA TYR A 37 18.98 8.11 3.23
C TYR A 37 19.48 6.79 2.63
N ALA A 38 20.80 6.59 2.59
CA ALA A 38 21.41 5.34 2.16
C ALA A 38 21.07 4.18 3.12
N ASP A 39 21.21 4.39 4.44
CA ASP A 39 20.90 3.39 5.46
C ASP A 39 19.40 3.07 5.57
N GLN A 40 18.53 4.01 5.15
CA GLN A 40 17.10 3.79 5.03
C GLN A 40 16.72 2.99 3.77
N GLY A 41 17.63 2.87 2.79
CA GLY A 41 17.35 2.24 1.49
C GLY A 41 16.35 3.03 0.65
N ASN A 42 16.16 4.32 0.94
CA ASN A 42 15.07 5.12 0.34
C ASN A 42 15.43 5.73 -1.02
N GLN A 43 16.69 5.58 -1.47
CA GLN A 43 17.24 6.07 -2.74
C GLN A 43 17.15 7.60 -2.94
N LEU A 44 16.87 8.35 -1.88
CA LEU A 44 16.88 9.81 -1.92
C LEU A 44 18.32 10.31 -1.86
N GLN A 45 18.59 11.39 -2.60
CA GLN A 45 19.89 12.03 -2.59
C GLN A 45 19.92 13.16 -1.56
N ALA A 46 21.02 13.27 -0.80
CA ALA A 46 21.21 14.36 0.13
C ALA A 46 21.59 15.66 -0.60
N THR A 47 21.10 16.78 -0.08
CA THR A 47 21.50 18.14 -0.52
C THR A 47 22.83 18.54 0.09
N ILE A 48 23.51 19.51 -0.52
CA ILE A 48 24.70 20.15 0.04
C ILE A 48 24.27 21.30 0.96
N HIS A 49 25.01 21.52 2.05
CA HIS A 49 24.74 22.64 2.94
C HIS A 49 24.87 23.99 2.21
N GLU A 50 23.80 24.79 2.22
CA GLU A 50 23.81 26.16 1.72
C GLU A 50 24.40 27.09 2.78
N GLY A 51 25.66 27.45 2.61
CA GLY A 51 26.30 28.44 3.48
C GLY A 51 25.58 29.80 3.46
N SER A 52 25.90 30.64 4.44
CA SER A 52 25.27 31.96 4.64
C SER A 52 25.33 32.85 3.38
N LYS A 53 26.46 32.85 2.67
CA LYS A 53 26.65 33.64 1.43
C LYS A 53 25.74 33.13 0.29
N VAL A 54 25.62 31.81 0.12
CA VAL A 54 24.72 31.18 -0.86
C VAL A 54 23.28 31.57 -0.56
N THR A 55 22.88 31.44 0.69
CA THR A 55 21.53 31.81 1.15
C THR A 55 21.26 33.30 0.91
N GLN A 56 22.23 34.18 1.19
CA GLN A 56 22.09 35.61 0.95
C GLN A 56 21.91 35.94 -0.54
N MET A 57 22.69 35.31 -1.43
CA MET A 57 22.54 35.49 -2.87
C MET A 57 21.17 35.04 -3.36
N ARG A 58 20.69 33.88 -2.89
CA ARG A 58 19.35 33.37 -3.22
C ARG A 58 18.24 34.35 -2.79
N ARG A 59 18.35 34.97 -1.61
CA ARG A 59 17.39 36.00 -1.15
C ARG A 59 17.36 37.23 -2.04
N LYS A 60 18.45 37.51 -2.76
CA LYS A 60 18.53 38.58 -3.77
C LYS A 60 18.10 38.10 -5.17
N GLY A 61 17.59 36.88 -5.30
CA GLY A 61 17.21 36.27 -6.59
C GLY A 61 18.38 35.78 -7.43
N ILE A 62 19.58 35.64 -6.84
CA ILE A 62 20.78 35.17 -7.53
C ILE A 62 21.01 33.70 -7.20
N ASP A 63 20.91 32.86 -8.20
CA ASP A 63 21.20 31.44 -8.07
C ASP A 63 22.70 31.13 -8.18
N THR A 64 23.14 30.23 -7.31
CA THR A 64 24.48 29.66 -7.29
C THR A 64 24.45 28.22 -7.82
N GLU A 65 25.61 27.62 -8.02
CA GLU A 65 25.69 26.19 -8.33
C GLU A 65 25.12 25.32 -7.21
N ILE A 66 25.42 25.64 -5.94
CA ILE A 66 24.90 24.90 -4.77
C ILE A 66 23.38 25.00 -4.68
N SER A 67 22.83 26.21 -4.91
CA SER A 67 21.39 26.45 -4.85
C SER A 67 20.66 25.66 -5.94
N ARG A 68 21.12 25.75 -7.19
CA ARG A 68 20.56 25.00 -8.33
C ARG A 68 20.69 23.48 -8.15
N PHE A 69 21.82 23.02 -7.64
CA PHE A 69 22.03 21.61 -7.32
C PHE A 69 20.99 21.12 -6.30
N ASN A 70 20.83 21.84 -5.19
CA ASN A 70 19.87 21.45 -4.16
C ASN A 70 18.42 21.47 -4.64
N ASP A 71 18.05 22.44 -5.48
CA ASP A 71 16.69 22.51 -6.03
C ASP A 71 16.43 21.33 -6.97
N THR A 72 17.41 20.97 -7.79
CA THR A 72 17.36 19.76 -8.64
C THR A 72 17.18 18.51 -7.77
N ILE A 73 17.98 18.34 -6.72
CA ILE A 73 17.88 17.19 -5.82
C ILE A 73 16.52 17.14 -5.11
N LYS A 74 16.00 18.27 -4.63
CA LYS A 74 14.67 18.35 -4.01
C LYS A 74 13.57 17.95 -4.99
N GLN A 75 13.64 18.43 -6.23
CA GLN A 75 12.68 18.08 -7.28
C GLN A 75 12.73 16.58 -7.59
N GLN A 76 13.92 16.02 -7.78
CA GLN A 76 14.12 14.59 -8.06
C GLN A 76 13.61 13.71 -6.92
N ASN A 77 13.95 14.04 -5.67
CA ASN A 77 13.47 13.34 -4.47
C ASN A 77 11.94 13.39 -4.38
N SER A 78 11.33 14.56 -4.61
CA SER A 78 9.88 14.72 -4.61
C SER A 78 9.21 13.85 -5.68
N GLN A 79 9.73 13.86 -6.91
CA GLN A 79 9.22 13.04 -8.01
C GLN A 79 9.33 11.55 -7.68
N GLN A 80 10.45 11.12 -7.09
CA GLN A 80 10.64 9.72 -6.71
C GLN A 80 9.64 9.28 -5.65
N LEU A 81 9.39 10.10 -4.62
CA LEU A 81 8.39 9.79 -3.59
C LEU A 81 6.98 9.71 -4.17
N GLN A 82 6.60 10.67 -5.02
CA GLN A 82 5.30 10.66 -5.70
C GLN A 82 5.12 9.40 -6.57
N ASN A 83 6.15 9.03 -7.34
CA ASN A 83 6.10 7.84 -8.18
C ASN A 83 5.94 6.56 -7.33
N LYS A 84 6.63 6.47 -6.19
CA LYS A 84 6.49 5.35 -5.25
C LYS A 84 5.07 5.25 -4.69
N GLU A 85 4.48 6.37 -4.28
CA GLU A 85 3.11 6.39 -3.77
C GLU A 85 2.08 6.00 -4.85
N GLN A 86 2.20 6.55 -6.07
CA GLN A 86 1.34 6.17 -7.19
C GLN A 86 1.46 4.68 -7.52
N GLN A 87 2.67 4.12 -7.46
CA GLN A 87 2.87 2.69 -7.71
C GLN A 87 2.21 1.82 -6.63
N LYS A 88 2.35 2.20 -5.35
CA LYS A 88 1.65 1.51 -4.25
C LYS A 88 0.14 1.56 -4.45
N GLU A 89 -0.41 2.73 -4.76
CA GLU A 89 -1.84 2.92 -4.99
C GLU A 89 -2.35 2.06 -6.16
N LYS A 90 -1.60 2.03 -7.28
CA LYS A 90 -1.91 1.17 -8.43
C LYS A 90 -1.92 -0.30 -8.04
N THR A 91 -0.90 -0.77 -7.32
CA THR A 91 -0.81 -2.17 -6.86
C THR A 91 -1.98 -2.53 -5.94
N LEU A 92 -2.33 -1.64 -5.00
CA LEU A 92 -3.46 -1.86 -4.09
C LEU A 92 -4.78 -1.93 -4.85
N LYS A 93 -5.03 -0.99 -5.78
CA LYS A 93 -6.23 -0.97 -6.62
C LYS A 93 -6.35 -2.25 -7.46
N GLN A 94 -5.26 -2.70 -8.07
CA GLN A 94 -5.24 -3.95 -8.84
C GLN A 94 -5.54 -5.17 -7.95
N GLY A 95 -4.97 -5.21 -6.74
CA GLY A 95 -5.24 -6.28 -5.76
C GLY A 95 -6.71 -6.31 -5.34
N PHE A 96 -7.27 -5.17 -4.99
CA PHE A 96 -8.68 -5.04 -4.60
C PHE A 96 -9.62 -5.49 -5.74
N ASN A 97 -9.39 -4.99 -6.95
CA ASN A 97 -10.19 -5.36 -8.13
C ASN A 97 -10.16 -6.88 -8.39
N ARG A 98 -9.00 -7.53 -8.21
CA ARG A 98 -8.90 -8.99 -8.37
C ARG A 98 -9.74 -9.74 -7.33
N VAL A 99 -9.69 -9.30 -6.06
CA VAL A 99 -10.48 -9.92 -4.99
C VAL A 99 -11.97 -9.72 -5.25
N GLU A 100 -12.38 -8.51 -5.63
CA GLU A 100 -13.76 -8.18 -5.95
C GLU A 100 -14.29 -9.03 -7.11
N GLN A 101 -13.54 -9.13 -8.21
CA GLN A 101 -13.89 -9.97 -9.35
C GLN A 101 -14.02 -11.45 -8.97
N GLY A 102 -13.06 -11.97 -8.18
CA GLY A 102 -13.09 -13.35 -7.70
C GLY A 102 -14.30 -13.62 -6.80
N PHE A 103 -14.66 -12.67 -5.94
CA PHE A 103 -15.83 -12.76 -5.08
C PHE A 103 -17.14 -12.74 -5.88
N GLU A 104 -17.26 -11.85 -6.85
CA GLU A 104 -18.43 -11.80 -7.74
C GLU A 104 -18.58 -13.09 -8.56
N GLN A 105 -17.48 -13.65 -9.06
CA GLN A 105 -17.51 -14.92 -9.78
C GLN A 105 -17.95 -16.06 -8.86
N TRP A 106 -17.38 -16.15 -7.65
CA TRP A 106 -17.76 -17.16 -6.67
C TRP A 106 -19.25 -17.10 -6.29
N LYS A 107 -19.81 -15.89 -6.15
CA LYS A 107 -21.26 -15.72 -5.89
C LYS A 107 -22.10 -16.29 -7.03
N LYS A 108 -21.73 -16.00 -8.28
CA LYS A 108 -22.41 -16.53 -9.48
C LYS A 108 -22.32 -18.05 -9.54
N ASP A 109 -21.12 -18.60 -9.36
CA ASP A 109 -20.90 -20.06 -9.40
C ASP A 109 -21.73 -20.77 -8.33
N ARG A 110 -21.80 -20.19 -7.12
CA ARG A 110 -22.63 -20.71 -6.03
C ARG A 110 -24.13 -20.67 -6.35
N GLU A 111 -24.60 -19.62 -7.01
CA GLU A 111 -25.99 -19.51 -7.45
C GLU A 111 -26.31 -20.54 -8.54
N VAL A 112 -25.41 -20.72 -9.51
CA VAL A 112 -25.52 -21.76 -10.55
C VAL A 112 -25.61 -23.14 -9.91
N GLN A 113 -24.70 -23.48 -9.00
CA GLN A 113 -24.71 -24.76 -8.28
C GLN A 113 -26.03 -25.00 -7.53
N ARG A 114 -26.59 -23.94 -6.92
CA ARG A 114 -27.88 -24.01 -6.24
C ARG A 114 -29.00 -24.34 -7.22
N LEU A 115 -29.08 -23.62 -8.34
CA LEU A 115 -30.11 -23.83 -9.36
C LEU A 115 -30.03 -25.24 -9.98
N GLU A 116 -28.82 -25.72 -10.27
CA GLU A 116 -28.59 -27.08 -10.76
C GLU A 116 -29.08 -28.14 -9.77
N LEU A 117 -28.80 -27.94 -8.47
CA LEU A 117 -29.26 -28.84 -7.42
C LEU A 117 -30.79 -28.88 -7.33
N GLU A 118 -31.44 -27.71 -7.37
CA GLU A 118 -32.91 -27.60 -7.38
C GLU A 118 -33.52 -28.29 -8.61
N GLN A 119 -32.96 -28.10 -9.81
CA GLN A 119 -33.40 -28.79 -11.02
C GLN A 119 -33.25 -30.31 -10.90
N ARG A 120 -32.11 -30.79 -10.40
CA ARG A 120 -31.84 -32.22 -10.21
C ARG A 120 -32.81 -32.85 -9.22
N GLN A 121 -33.17 -32.15 -8.15
CA GLN A 121 -34.17 -32.59 -7.18
C GLN A 121 -35.56 -32.69 -7.81
N ARG A 122 -35.97 -31.67 -8.59
CA ARG A 122 -37.25 -31.68 -9.31
C ARG A 122 -37.36 -32.88 -10.27
N LEU A 123 -36.31 -33.12 -11.06
CA LEU A 123 -36.30 -34.26 -11.99
C LEU A 123 -36.40 -35.61 -11.27
N LYS A 124 -35.72 -35.77 -10.12
CA LYS A 124 -35.84 -36.98 -9.29
C LYS A 124 -37.26 -37.19 -8.78
N LEU A 125 -37.89 -36.13 -8.27
CA LEU A 125 -39.28 -36.18 -7.78
C LEU A 125 -40.24 -36.56 -8.91
N GLU A 126 -40.07 -35.98 -10.11
CA GLU A 126 -40.90 -36.30 -11.27
C GLU A 126 -40.74 -37.76 -11.70
N GLN A 127 -39.50 -38.28 -11.72
CA GLN A 127 -39.23 -39.70 -12.00
C GLN A 127 -39.90 -40.61 -10.97
N GLU A 128 -39.79 -40.28 -9.68
CA GLU A 128 -40.40 -41.07 -8.60
C GLU A 128 -41.94 -41.07 -8.71
N GLN A 129 -42.53 -39.92 -9.00
CA GLN A 129 -43.98 -39.80 -9.24
C GLN A 129 -44.42 -40.64 -10.43
N LYS A 130 -43.70 -40.57 -11.57
CA LYS A 130 -43.98 -41.41 -12.75
C LYS A 130 -43.89 -42.90 -12.42
N MET A 131 -42.88 -43.32 -11.66
CA MET A 131 -42.73 -44.71 -11.22
C MET A 131 -43.90 -45.17 -10.34
N LYS A 132 -44.29 -44.35 -9.34
CA LYS A 132 -45.45 -44.64 -8.49
C LYS A 132 -46.75 -44.73 -9.29
N GLN A 133 -46.98 -43.82 -10.22
CA GLN A 133 -48.16 -43.82 -11.08
C GLN A 133 -48.19 -45.07 -11.98
N THR A 134 -47.05 -45.43 -12.57
CA THR A 134 -46.91 -46.62 -13.41
C THR A 134 -47.15 -47.91 -12.61
N GLN A 135 -46.58 -48.00 -11.40
CA GLN A 135 -46.85 -49.13 -10.50
C GLN A 135 -48.33 -49.21 -10.12
N ARG A 136 -48.98 -48.07 -9.83
CA ARG A 136 -50.43 -48.02 -9.55
C ARG A 136 -51.26 -48.50 -10.73
N ILE A 137 -50.89 -48.16 -11.96
CA ILE A 137 -51.59 -48.63 -13.17
C ILE A 137 -51.32 -50.13 -13.41
N LYS A 138 -50.10 -50.61 -13.15
CA LYS A 138 -49.70 -52.01 -13.41
C LYS A 138 -50.22 -53.01 -12.38
N TYR A 139 -50.38 -52.59 -11.12
CA TYR A 139 -50.76 -53.47 -9.99
C TYR A 139 -52.05 -53.04 -9.27
N GLY A 140 -52.68 -51.95 -9.69
CA GLY A 140 -54.01 -51.52 -9.22
C GLY A 140 -55.09 -52.18 -10.07
N ARG A 141 -55.90 -53.00 -9.42
CA ARG A 141 -57.09 -53.69 -9.93
C ARG A 141 -58.14 -52.70 -10.45
#